data_AF-A0A971RGU2-F1
#
_entry.id   AF-A0A971RGU2-F1
#
_cell.length_a   1.000
_cell.length_b   1.000
_cell.length_c   1.000
_cell.angle_alpha   90.00
_cell.angle_beta   90.00
_cell.angle_gamma   90.00
#
_symmetry.space_group_name_H-M   'P 1'
#
loop_
_entity.id
_entity.type
_entity.pdbx_description
1 polymer ?
#
loop_
_entity_poly.entity_id
_entity_poly.type
_entity_poly.pdbx_seq_one_letter_code
_entity_poly.pdbx_strand_id
1 'polypeptide(L)'
;GCPLYAIAEAGRGRICVGAFRYVDGVPELQGEIELHRSAEWTPDLSDYALVTGELDGQLVDRLNALEGAERLSLVSPAGSLRRAGYLAELAWDRLASGSVDDLDTLQPMYVQQPLTGSGS
;
A
#
# COMPACT_ATOMS: atom_id res chain seq x y z
N GLY A 1 -14.64 -6.50 -7.60
CA GLY A 1 -13.55 -5.88 -8.38
C GLY A 1 -12.25 -6.54 -8.01
N CYS A 2 -11.29 -6.60 -8.94
CA CYS A 2 -9.94 -7.12 -8.70
C CYS A 2 -9.27 -6.35 -7.53
N PRO A 3 -8.80 -7.00 -6.46
CA PRO A 3 -8.06 -6.34 -5.39
C PRO A 3 -6.72 -5.79 -5.89
N LEU A 4 -6.37 -4.60 -5.40
CA LEU A 4 -5.07 -3.96 -5.58
C LEU A 4 -4.35 -3.89 -4.23
N TYR A 5 -3.21 -4.55 -4.11
CA TYR A 5 -2.34 -4.43 -2.95
C TYR A 5 -1.25 -3.39 -3.22
N ALA A 6 -1.27 -2.28 -2.48
CA ALA A 6 -0.23 -1.27 -2.52
C ALA A 6 0.79 -1.53 -1.40
N ILE A 7 2.06 -1.69 -1.79
CA ILE A 7 3.16 -2.02 -0.89
C ILE A 7 4.07 -0.80 -0.68
N ALA A 8 4.41 -0.52 0.57
CA ALA A 8 5.44 0.43 0.95
C ALA A 8 6.49 -0.26 1.85
N GLU A 9 7.77 -0.07 1.57
CA GLU A 9 8.85 -0.62 2.37
C GLU A 9 8.87 0.04 3.76
N ALA A 10 8.88 -0.78 4.81
CA ALA A 10 8.96 -0.33 6.20
C ALA A 10 10.33 -0.63 6.85
N GLY A 11 11.30 -1.03 6.02
CA GLY A 11 12.66 -1.39 6.38
C GLY A 11 12.78 -2.65 7.24
N ARG A 12 14.01 -3.20 7.30
CA ARG A 12 14.35 -4.41 8.09
C ARG A 12 13.50 -5.63 7.72
N GLY A 13 13.26 -5.82 6.41
CA GLY A 13 12.46 -6.93 5.87
C GLY A 13 10.98 -6.84 6.22
N ARG A 14 10.44 -5.63 6.38
CA ARG A 14 9.02 -5.38 6.65
C ARG A 14 8.42 -4.51 5.57
N ILE A 15 7.13 -4.71 5.34
CA ILE A 15 6.33 -3.96 4.37
C ILE A 15 5.01 -3.55 5.01
N CYS A 16 4.53 -2.36 4.65
CA CYS A 16 3.15 -1.95 4.86
C CYS A 16 2.34 -2.35 3.62
N VAL A 17 1.17 -2.93 3.84
CA VAL A 17 0.27 -3.39 2.78
C VAL A 17 -1.10 -2.76 2.98
N GLY A 18 -1.55 -2.00 2.00
CA GLY A 18 -2.95 -1.56 1.91
C GLY A 18 -3.67 -2.33 0.82
N ALA A 19 -4.81 -2.94 1.14
CA ALA A 19 -5.68 -3.61 0.17
C ALA A 19 -6.73 -2.62 -0.33
N PHE A 20 -6.84 -2.44 -1.64
CA PHE A 20 -7.77 -1.50 -2.26
C PHE A 20 -8.72 -2.21 -3.21
N ARG A 21 -9.91 -1.64 -3.39
CA ARG A 21 -10.83 -1.98 -4.48
C ARG A 21 -11.24 -0.70 -5.19
N TYR A 22 -11.35 -0.77 -6.52
CA TYR A 22 -11.91 0.34 -7.27
C TYR A 22 -13.44 0.33 -7.14
N VAL A 23 -13.98 1.43 -6.61
CA VAL A 23 -15.40 1.74 -6.53
C VAL A 23 -15.61 3.04 -7.31
N ASP A 24 -16.45 2.99 -8.34
CA ASP A 24 -16.71 4.13 -9.24
C ASP A 24 -15.45 4.82 -9.79
N GLY A 25 -14.40 4.02 -10.05
CA GLY A 25 -13.12 4.50 -10.59
C GLY A 25 -12.13 5.05 -9.55
N VAL A 26 -12.53 5.10 -8.27
CA VAL A 26 -11.70 5.56 -7.16
C VAL A 26 -11.19 4.35 -6.36
N PRO A 27 -9.89 4.28 -6.03
CA PRO A 27 -9.39 3.22 -5.16
C PRO A 27 -9.80 3.49 -3.71
N GLU A 28 -10.56 2.58 -3.11
CA GLU A 28 -10.97 2.62 -1.70
C GLU A 28 -10.22 1.57 -0.88
N LEU A 29 -9.62 1.98 0.24
CA LEU A 29 -8.96 1.08 1.18
C LEU A 29 -9.98 0.13 1.81
N GLN A 30 -9.62 -1.15 1.86
CA GLN A 30 -10.41 -2.22 2.45
C GLN A 30 -9.81 -2.55 3.82
N GLY A 31 -10.43 -2.04 4.89
CA GLY A 31 -9.91 -2.19 6.25
C GLY A 31 -8.76 -1.22 6.53
N GLU A 32 -7.73 -1.71 7.21
CA GLU A 32 -6.57 -0.92 7.66
C GLU A 32 -5.31 -1.24 6.87
N ILE A 33 -4.30 -0.39 6.98
CA ILE A 33 -2.95 -0.70 6.48
C ILE A 33 -2.27 -1.67 7.45
N GLU A 34 -1.81 -2.80 6.95
CA GLU A 34 -1.21 -3.86 7.76
C GLU A 34 0.32 -3.91 7.62
N LEU A 35 1.02 -4.21 8.71
CA LEU A 35 2.47 -4.40 8.72
C LEU A 35 2.80 -5.89 8.66
N HIS A 36 3.58 -6.28 7.66
CA HIS A 36 3.98 -7.68 7.44
C HIS A 36 5.50 -7.84 7.35
N ARG A 37 5.98 -9.06 7.59
CA ARG A 37 7.31 -9.49 7.14
C ARG A 37 7.25 -9.75 5.65
N SER A 38 8.18 -9.15 4.89
CA SER A 38 8.20 -9.33 3.43
C SER A 38 8.39 -10.78 3.01
N ALA A 39 9.05 -11.59 3.84
CA ALA A 39 9.27 -13.02 3.61
C ALA A 39 8.02 -13.89 3.82
N GLU A 40 7.02 -13.40 4.56
CA GLU A 40 5.86 -14.19 5.01
C GLU A 40 4.56 -13.73 4.34
N TRP A 41 4.48 -12.46 3.94
CA TRP A 41 3.25 -11.90 3.36
C TRP A 41 2.82 -12.60 2.09
N THR A 42 1.56 -12.98 1.95
CA THR A 42 1.01 -13.48 0.68
C THR A 42 -0.30 -12.79 0.39
N PRO A 43 -0.57 -12.36 -0.86
CA PRO A 43 -1.87 -11.82 -1.22
C PRO A 43 -2.92 -12.94 -1.23
N ASP A 44 -4.19 -12.59 -0.99
CA ASP A 44 -5.30 -13.49 -1.31
C ASP A 44 -5.40 -13.62 -2.84
N LEU A 45 -5.20 -14.85 -3.31
CA LEU A 45 -5.25 -15.25 -4.72
C LEU A 45 -6.53 -16.04 -5.04
N SER A 46 -7.60 -15.90 -4.25
CA SER A 46 -8.90 -16.50 -4.57
C SER A 46 -9.46 -16.03 -5.92
N ASP A 47 -9.07 -14.83 -6.36
CA ASP A 47 -9.34 -14.23 -7.68
C ASP A 47 -8.05 -13.53 -8.19
N TYR A 48 -8.09 -12.96 -9.39
CA TYR A 48 -7.01 -12.13 -9.91
C TYR A 48 -6.67 -10.97 -8.96
N ALA A 49 -5.38 -10.74 -8.74
CA ALA A 49 -4.89 -9.69 -7.86
C ALA A 49 -3.79 -8.86 -8.54
N LEU A 50 -3.78 -7.56 -8.26
CA LEU A 50 -2.74 -6.63 -8.70
C LEU A 50 -1.88 -6.22 -7.49
N VAL A 51 -0.57 -6.17 -7.64
CA VAL A 51 0.36 -5.67 -6.61
C VAL A 51 1.21 -4.55 -7.18
N THR A 52 1.29 -3.43 -6.48
CA THR A 52 2.05 -2.24 -6.87
C THR A 52 2.83 -1.65 -5.70
N GLY A 53 3.67 -0.66 -5.99
CA GLY A 53 4.46 0.07 -5.01
C GLY A 53 5.91 -0.40 -4.94
N GLU A 54 6.46 -0.42 -3.73
CA GLU A 54 7.88 -0.70 -3.47
C GLU A 54 8.11 -2.22 -3.36
N LEU A 55 8.29 -2.86 -4.53
CA LEU A 55 8.59 -4.28 -4.66
C LEU A 55 10.09 -4.48 -4.91
N ASP A 56 10.82 -4.99 -3.93
CA ASP A 56 12.20 -5.40 -4.12
C ASP A 56 12.29 -6.73 -4.89
N GLY A 57 13.50 -7.08 -5.36
CA GLY A 57 13.71 -8.31 -6.12
C GLY A 57 13.35 -9.58 -5.35
N GLN A 58 13.63 -9.64 -4.05
CA GLN A 58 13.34 -10.83 -3.23
C GLN A 58 11.83 -11.04 -3.07
N LEU A 59 11.07 -9.95 -2.88
CA LEU A 59 9.63 -9.99 -2.79
C LEU A 59 9.02 -10.40 -4.13
N VAL A 60 9.50 -9.85 -5.25
CA VAL A 60 9.06 -10.23 -6.60
C VAL A 60 9.30 -11.71 -6.86
N ASP A 61 10.51 -12.21 -6.61
CA ASP A 61 10.86 -13.63 -6.82
C ASP A 61 9.95 -14.55 -6.00
N ARG A 62 9.71 -14.20 -4.73
CA ARG A 62 8.85 -14.98 -3.84
C ARG A 62 7.40 -14.97 -4.28
N LEU A 63 6.86 -13.81 -4.68
CA LEU A 63 5.49 -13.68 -5.17
C LEU A 63 5.26 -14.47 -6.46
N ASN A 64 6.24 -14.49 -7.37
CA ASN A 64 6.19 -15.31 -8.58
C ASN A 64 6.30 -16.82 -8.31
N ALA A 65 6.83 -17.22 -7.15
CA ALA A 65 6.95 -18.61 -6.75
C ALA A 65 5.74 -19.15 -5.96
N LEU A 66 4.73 -18.31 -5.68
CA LEU A 66 3.52 -18.73 -4.97
C LEU A 66 2.67 -19.68 -5.82
N GLU A 67 1.98 -20.59 -5.16
CA GLU A 67 0.89 -21.33 -5.79
C GLU A 67 -0.22 -20.33 -6.19
N GLY A 68 -0.65 -20.38 -7.45
CA GLY A 68 -1.64 -19.44 -7.99
C GLY A 68 -1.06 -18.14 -8.53
N ALA A 69 0.26 -17.99 -8.64
CA ALA A 69 0.92 -16.78 -9.14
C ALA A 69 0.49 -16.38 -10.57
N GLU A 70 -0.10 -17.27 -11.36
CA GLU A 70 -0.72 -16.94 -12.65
C GLU A 70 -1.93 -15.98 -12.54
N ARG A 71 -2.51 -15.86 -11.35
CA ARG A 71 -3.56 -14.87 -11.01
C ARG A 71 -2.99 -13.56 -10.48
N LEU A 72 -1.67 -13.49 -10.31
CA LEU A 72 -0.98 -12.33 -9.77
C LEU A 72 -0.38 -11.48 -10.88
N SER A 73 -0.65 -10.19 -10.85
CA SER A 73 0.02 -9.22 -11.70
C SER A 73 0.86 -8.28 -10.84
N LEU A 74 2.16 -8.21 -11.13
CA LEU A 74 3.09 -7.30 -10.47
C LEU A 74 3.30 -6.08 -11.37
N VAL A 75 2.98 -4.89 -10.87
CA VAL A 75 3.17 -3.64 -11.61
C VAL A 75 4.66 -3.35 -11.76
N SER A 76 5.07 -2.97 -12.97
CA SER A 76 6.47 -2.63 -13.24
C SER A 76 6.95 -1.45 -12.37
N PRO A 77 8.25 -1.32 -12.11
CA PRO A 77 8.78 -0.20 -11.32
C PRO A 77 8.37 1.18 -11.85
N ALA A 78 8.32 1.35 -13.19
CA ALA A 78 7.87 2.59 -13.83
C ALA A 78 6.36 2.84 -13.64
N GLY A 79 5.56 1.77 -13.56
CA GLY A 79 4.12 1.84 -13.25
C GLY A 79 3.86 2.17 -11.78
N SER A 80 4.76 1.77 -10.88
CA SER A 80 4.65 1.94 -9.43
C SER A 80 5.17 3.29 -8.89
N LEU A 81 5.51 4.24 -9.76
CA LEU A 81 6.02 5.55 -9.36
C LEU A 81 4.96 6.41 -8.65
N ARG A 82 5.35 7.00 -7.51
CA ARG A 82 4.54 8.01 -6.81
C ARG A 82 4.59 9.33 -7.59
N ARG A 83 3.50 9.67 -8.30
CA ARG A 83 3.39 10.90 -9.08
C ARG A 83 2.75 12.00 -8.23
N ALA A 84 3.50 13.07 -7.97
CA ALA A 84 3.01 14.22 -7.20
C ALA A 84 1.76 14.86 -7.82
N GLY A 85 1.63 14.84 -9.15
CA GLY A 85 0.42 15.32 -9.84
C GLY A 85 -0.86 14.60 -9.40
N TYR A 86 -0.79 13.29 -9.14
CA TYR A 86 -1.94 12.54 -8.65
C TYR A 86 -2.35 12.96 -7.23
N LEU A 87 -1.37 13.23 -6.36
CA LEU A 87 -1.66 13.81 -5.03
C LEU A 87 -2.28 15.21 -5.13
N ALA A 88 -1.85 16.01 -6.11
CA ALA A 88 -2.41 17.34 -6.34
C ALA A 88 -3.88 17.29 -6.82
N GLU A 89 -4.22 16.35 -7.70
CA GLU A 89 -5.61 16.10 -8.13
C GLU A 89 -6.48 15.67 -6.94
N LEU A 90 -6.03 14.68 -6.15
CA LEU A 90 -6.75 14.25 -4.95
C LEU A 90 -6.93 15.39 -3.93
N ALA A 91 -5.90 16.21 -3.73
CA ALA A 91 -5.97 17.37 -2.83
C ALA A 91 -6.96 18.43 -3.34
N TRP A 92 -7.00 18.65 -4.67
CA TRP A 92 -7.96 19.55 -5.29
C TRP A 92 -9.40 19.11 -5.08
N ASP A 93 -9.71 17.83 -5.29
CA ASP A 93 -11.06 17.29 -5.09
C ASP A 93 -11.51 17.39 -3.62
N ARG A 94 -10.60 17.12 -2.68
CA ARG A 94 -10.85 17.34 -1.24
C ARG A 94 -11.11 18.81 -0.92
N LEU A 95 -10.30 19.71 -1.45
CA LEU A 95 -10.48 21.16 -1.24
C LEU A 95 -11.82 21.64 -1.82
N ALA A 96 -12.17 21.23 -3.04
CA ALA A 96 -13.40 21.62 -3.72
C ALA A 96 -14.67 21.11 -3.00
N SER A 97 -14.58 19.97 -2.31
CA SER A 97 -15.65 19.41 -1.47
C SER A 97 -15.69 19.97 -0.04
N GLY A 98 -14.78 20.88 0.32
CA GLY A 98 -14.66 21.45 1.67
C GLY A 98 -14.03 20.50 2.70
N SER A 99 -13.46 19.37 2.26
CA SER A 99 -12.80 18.36 3.09
C SER A 99 -11.36 18.80 3.40
N VAL A 100 -11.23 19.85 4.21
CA VAL A 100 -9.94 20.43 4.62
C VAL A 100 -9.61 20.00 6.04
N ASP A 101 -8.40 19.47 6.25
CA ASP A 101 -7.94 19.07 7.57
C ASP A 101 -7.51 20.30 8.41
N ASP A 102 -7.68 20.22 9.73
CA ASP A 102 -7.16 21.22 10.66
C ASP A 102 -5.63 21.09 10.77
N LEU A 103 -4.92 22.17 10.44
CA LEU A 103 -3.46 22.25 10.45
C LEU A 103 -2.87 21.88 11.81
N ASP A 104 -3.57 22.21 12.91
CA ASP A 104 -3.09 21.91 14.27
C ASP A 104 -3.21 20.40 14.60
N THR A 105 -4.00 19.65 13.85
CA THR A 105 -4.24 18.21 14.05
C THR A 105 -3.51 17.31 13.05
N LEU A 106 -2.89 17.90 12.01
CA LEU A 106 -2.24 17.15 10.96
C LEU A 106 -0.99 16.45 11.49
N GLN A 107 -0.99 15.12 11.40
CA GLN A 107 0.09 14.28 11.90
C GLN A 107 0.49 13.21 10.89
N PRO A 108 1.78 12.85 10.81
CA PRO A 108 2.19 11.69 10.02
C PRO A 108 1.51 10.41 10.52
N MET A 109 1.00 9.60 9.61
CA MET A 109 0.50 8.26 9.94
C MET A 109 1.68 7.29 10.07
N TYR A 110 2.01 6.92 11.30
CA TYR A 110 2.99 5.87 11.57
C TYR A 110 2.28 4.54 11.83
N VAL A 111 2.54 3.55 10.98
CA VAL A 111 2.12 2.15 11.22
C VAL A 111 2.97 1.50 12.32
N GLN A 112 3.97 2.23 12.86
CA GLN A 112 4.79 1.82 14.01
C GLN A 112 4.53 2.78 15.17
N GLN A 113 4.19 2.23 16.34
CA GLN A 113 4.42 2.97 17.58
C GLN A 113 5.93 2.90 17.87
N PRO A 114 6.63 4.04 18.08
CA PRO A 114 8.01 3.99 18.50
C PRO A 114 8.09 3.21 19.82
N LEU A 115 8.98 2.22 19.90
CA LEU A 115 9.33 1.63 21.18
C LEU A 115 9.92 2.76 22.05
N THR A 116 9.12 3.26 22.99
CA THR A 116 9.61 4.19 24.00
C THR A 116 10.65 3.42 24.79
N GLY A 117 11.90 3.87 24.75
CA GLY A 117 12.95 3.27 25.56
C GLY A 117 12.62 3.45 27.04
N SER A 118 12.05 2.42 27.66
CA SER A 118 12.06 2.29 29.11
C SER A 118 13.50 1.96 29.52
N GLY A 119 14.30 3.03 29.68
CA GLY A 119 15.57 2.96 30.39
C GLY A 119 15.29 2.68 31.85
N SER A 120 15.88 1.58 32.34
CA SER A 120 15.94 1.16 33.73
C SER A 120 16.60 2.18 34.65
#